data_AF-A0AAV0JAW5-F1
#
_entry.id   AF-A0AAV0JAW5-F1
#
_cell.length_a   1.000
_cell.length_b   1.000
_cell.length_c   1.000
_cell.angle_alpha   90.00
_cell.angle_beta   90.00
_cell.angle_gamma   90.00
#
_symmetry.space_group_name_H-M   'P 1'
#
loop_
_entity.id
_entity.type
_entity.pdbx_description
1 polymer ?
#
loop_
_entity_poly.entity_id
_entity_poly.type
_entity_poly.pdbx_seq_one_letter_code
_entity_poly.pdbx_strand_id
1 'polypeptide(L)' 'MEWNEELQSFTYPCPCGDLFQITKEDLRIGEEIARCPSCSLYITVIYNPEDFDEDKSKGKKQGNIIQQPQQQIPVA' A
#
# COMPACT_ATOMS: atom_id res chain seq x y z
N MET A 1 4.44 -1.90 1.30
CA MET A 1 3.08 -1.86 1.88
C MET A 1 2.91 -3.10 2.73
N GLU A 2 2.30 -2.96 3.89
CA GLU A 2 2.07 -4.06 4.82
C GLU A 2 0.57 -4.35 4.90
N TRP A 3 0.19 -5.62 4.96
CA TRP A 3 -1.20 -6.00 5.13
C TRP A 3 -1.57 -5.97 6.61
N ASN A 4 -2.61 -5.23 6.96
CA ASN A 4 -3.18 -5.23 8.30
C ASN A 4 -4.48 -6.06 8.29
N GLU A 5 -4.46 -7.22 8.96
CA GLU A 5 -5.61 -8.13 9.03
C GLU A 5 -6.80 -7.55 9.80
N GLU A 6 -6.53 -6.75 10.85
CA GLU A 6 -7.58 -6.15 11.69
C GLU A 6 -8.34 -5.06 10.93
N LEU A 7 -7.63 -4.30 10.10
CA LEU A 7 -8.20 -3.21 9.29
C LEU A 7 -8.57 -3.64 7.86
N GLN A 8 -8.28 -4.89 7.48
CA GLN A 8 -8.43 -5.43 6.12
C GLN A 8 -7.90 -4.48 5.02
N SER A 9 -6.77 -3.84 5.29
CA SER A 9 -6.20 -2.81 4.42
C SER A 9 -4.68 -2.87 4.34
N PHE A 10 -4.16 -2.42 3.20
CA PHE A 10 -2.73 -2.21 3.02
C PHE A 10 -2.33 -0.87 3.60
N THR A 11 -1.31 -0.87 4.46
CA THR A 11 -0.79 0.31 5.13
C THR A 11 0.61 0.69 4.64
N TYR A 12 0.89 2.00 4.69
CA TYR A 12 2.21 2.56 4.38
C TYR A 12 2.49 3.80 5.24
N PRO A 13 3.72 3.99 5.78
CA PRO A 13 4.02 5.11 6.66
C PRO A 13 3.81 6.47 5.97
N CYS A 14 3.10 7.38 6.65
CA CYS A 14 2.89 8.75 6.21
C CYS A 14 3.83 9.70 6.95
N PRO A 15 4.41 10.72 6.27
CA PRO A 15 5.29 11.69 6.91
C PRO A 15 4.63 12.52 8.03
N CYS A 16 3.30 12.50 8.18
CA CYS A 16 2.61 13.17 9.28
C CYS A 16 2.63 12.38 10.61
N GLY A 17 3.07 11.12 10.59
CA GLY A 17 3.10 10.23 11.77
C GLY A 17 2.02 9.14 11.78
N ASP A 18 1.07 9.18 10.85
CA ASP A 18 0.03 8.16 10.67
C ASP A 18 0.37 7.21 9.50
N LEU A 19 -0.60 6.39 9.11
CA LEU A 19 -0.47 5.44 8.01
C LEU A 19 -1.42 5.83 6.86
N PHE A 20 -0.92 5.78 5.63
CA PHE A 20 -1.79 5.64 4.46
C PHE A 20 -2.46 4.28 4.52
N GLN A 21 -3.72 4.21 4.12
CA GLN A 21 -4.51 2.98 4.09
C GLN A 21 -5.34 2.87 2.80
N ILE A 22 -5.44 1.65 2.26
CA ILE A 22 -6.33 1.29 1.14
C ILE A 22 -6.87 -0.13 1.34
N THR A 23 -8.15 -0.36 1.09
CA THR A 23 -8.73 -1.70 1.29
C THR A 23 -8.44 -2.61 0.10
N LYS A 24 -8.53 -3.93 0.33
CA LYS A 24 -8.45 -4.90 -0.76
C LYS A 24 -9.61 -4.74 -1.76
N GLU A 25 -10.78 -4.32 -1.27
CA GLU A 25 -11.96 -4.10 -2.11
C GLU A 25 -11.78 -2.90 -3.03
N ASP A 26 -11.17 -1.82 -2.54
CA ASP A 26 -10.78 -0.64 -3.33
C ASP A 26 -9.86 -1.04 -4.49
N LEU A 27 -8.80 -1.82 -4.20
CA LEU A 27 -7.89 -2.32 -5.25
C LEU A 27 -8.60 -3.22 -6.27
N ARG A 28 -9.62 -3.98 -5.83
CA ARG A 28 -10.38 -4.87 -6.72
C ARG A 28 -11.28 -4.11 -7.69
N ILE A 29 -11.83 -2.97 -7.28
CA ILE A 29 -12.65 -2.12 -8.16
C ILE A 29 -11.82 -1.17 -9.04
N GLY A 30 -10.48 -1.19 -8.91
CA GLY A 30 -9.58 -0.32 -9.64
C GLY A 30 -9.23 0.98 -8.92
N GLU A 31 -9.59 1.13 -7.64
CA GLU A 31 -9.15 2.28 -6.85
C GLU A 31 -7.71 2.05 -6.36
N GLU A 32 -6.81 2.94 -6.79
CA GLU A 32 -5.37 2.87 -6.51
C GLU A 32 -4.88 3.96 -5.53
N ILE A 33 -5.81 4.68 -4.90
CA ILE A 33 -5.52 5.87 -4.10
C ILE A 33 -5.56 5.54 -2.61
N ALA A 34 -4.39 5.36 -2.00
CA ALA A 34 -4.30 5.19 -0.56
C ALA A 34 -4.35 6.55 0.15
N ARG A 35 -5.21 6.66 1.17
CA ARG A 35 -5.50 7.91 1.87
C ARG A 35 -4.99 7.84 3.30
N CYS A 36 -4.50 8.95 3.83
CA CYS A 36 -4.12 9.06 5.24
C CYS A 36 -5.28 9.66 6.04
N PRO A 37 -5.66 9.12 7.21
CA PRO A 37 -6.77 9.66 8.02
C PRO A 37 -6.42 10.95 8.77
N SER A 38 -5.13 11.25 8.94
CA SER A 38 -4.63 12.36 9.76
C SER A 38 -4.18 13.57 8.94
N CYS A 39 -3.92 13.39 7.64
CA CYS A 39 -3.63 14.48 6.73
C CYS A 39 -4.49 14.37 5.46
N SER A 40 -4.36 15.34 4.56
CA SER A 40 -5.06 15.35 3.26
C SER A 40 -4.22 14.78 2.11
N LEU A 41 -3.09 14.13 2.42
CA LEU A 41 -2.23 13.53 1.41
C LEU A 41 -2.81 12.19 0.91
N TYR A 42 -2.45 11.87 -0.32
CA TYR A 42 -2.75 10.61 -0.96
C TYR A 42 -1.53 10.12 -1.73
N ILE A 43 -1.40 8.80 -1.86
CA ILE A 43 -0.37 8.14 -2.67
C ILE A 43 -1.03 7.20 -3.67
N THR A 44 -0.40 7.06 -4.83
CA THR A 44 -0.79 6.08 -5.85
C THR A 44 -0.12 4.74 -5.56
N VAL A 45 -0.93 3.71 -5.43
CA VAL A 45 -0.48 2.33 -5.23
C VAL A 45 -0.29 1.67 -6.59
N ILE A 46 0.94 1.26 -6.88
CA ILE A 46 1.24 0.52 -8.11
C ILE A 46 1.05 -0.96 -7.82
N TYR A 47 0.05 -1.57 -8.46
CA TYR A 47 -0.28 -2.99 -8.31
C TYR A 47 -0.72 -3.59 -9.64
N ASN A 48 -0.73 -4.92 -9.70
CA ASN A 48 -1.28 -5.64 -10.83
C ASN A 48 -2.75 -5.98 -10.51
N PRO A 49 -3.72 -5.53 -11.31
CA PRO A 49 -5.15 -5.80 -11.06
C PRO A 49 -5.46 -7.31 -11.06
N GLU A 50 -4.71 -8.09 -11.84
CA GLU A 50 -4.81 -9.56 -11.90
C GLU A 50 -4.50 -10.25 -10.56
N ASP A 51 -3.78 -9.62 -9.63
CA ASP A 51 -3.49 -10.18 -8.32
C ASP A 51 -4.70 -10.09 -7.35
N PHE A 52 -5.62 -9.18 -7.64
CA PHE A 52 -6.81 -8.91 -6.82
C PHE A 52 -8.11 -9.33 -7.51
N ASP A 53 -8.05 -9.67 -8.80
CA ASP A 53 -9.14 -10.28 -9.55
C ASP A 53 -9.28 -11.77 -9.18
N GLU A 54 -10.28 -12.11 -8.36
CA GLU A 54 -10.50 -13.49 -7.92
C GLU A 54 -11.02 -14.45 -9.03
N ASP A 55 -11.20 -14.00 -10.28
CA ASP A 55 -11.85 -14.81 -11.32
C ASP A 55 -10.90 -15.71 -12.14
N LYS A 56 -9.58 -15.56 -12.08
CA LYS A 56 -8.65 -16.40 -12.88
C LYS A 56 -7.54 -17.07 -12.06
N SER A 57 -7.82 -18.34 -11.71
CA SER A 57 -6.85 -19.45 -11.65
C SER A 57 -5.48 -19.21 -10.97
N LYS A 58 -5.35 -19.75 -9.75
CA LYS A 58 -4.13 -20.29 -9.10
C LYS A 58 -2.81 -20.13 -9.89
N GLY A 59 -1.86 -19.32 -9.39
CA GLY A 59 -0.49 -19.37 -9.90
C GLY A 59 0.52 -18.36 -9.37
N LYS A 60 1.13 -18.66 -8.21
CA LYS A 60 2.51 -18.30 -7.79
C LYS A 60 2.91 -16.82 -7.52
N LYS A 61 3.46 -16.69 -6.30
CA LYS A 61 4.70 -15.98 -5.91
C LYS A 61 4.72 -14.46 -6.03
N GLN A 62 4.66 -13.81 -4.89
CA GLN A 62 5.28 -12.49 -4.69
C GLN A 62 6.09 -12.59 -3.41
N GLY A 63 7.41 -12.43 -3.39
CA GLY A 63 8.21 -11.52 -4.21
C GLY A 63 8.77 -10.49 -3.24
N ASN A 64 9.95 -10.80 -2.67
CA ASN A 64 10.68 -9.90 -1.79
C ASN A 64 10.88 -8.55 -2.48
N ILE A 65 10.43 -7.46 -1.86
CA ILE A 65 10.80 -6.11 -2.27
C ILE A 65 11.55 -5.47 -1.09
N ILE A 66 12.87 -5.44 -1.25
CA ILE A 66 13.80 -4.64 -0.48
C ILE A 66 13.43 -3.17 -0.70
N GLN A 67 13.10 -2.44 0.36
CA GLN A 67 13.11 -0.98 0.32
C GLN A 67 14.12 -0.51 1.37
N GLN A 68 15.29 -0.14 0.86
CA GLN A 68 16.40 0.41 1.63
C GLN A 68 15.96 1.71 2.33
N PRO A 69 16.30 1.93 3.60
CA PRO A 69 16.14 3.24 4.22
C PRO A 69 17.15 4.21 3.58
N GLN A 70 16.67 5.09 2.70
CA GLN A 70 17.51 6.19 2.22
C GLN A 70 17.78 7.15 3.37
N GLN A 71 19.07 7.43 3.52
CA GLN A 71 19.71 7.89 4.75
C GLN A 71 19.36 9.33 5.12
N GLN A 72 19.40 9.52 6.44
CA GLN A 72 19.35 10.75 7.21
C GLN A 72 20.28 11.84 6.63
N ILE A 73 19.76 13.04 6.40
CA ILE A 73 20.57 14.23 6.12
C ILE A 73 20.50 15.13 7.35
N PRO A 74 21.60 15.37 8.08
CA PRO A 74 21.67 16.49 9.01
C PRO A 74 21.90 17.78 8.21
N VAL A 75 20.94 18.70 8.22
CA VAL A 75 21.20 20.10 7.88
C VAL A 75 21.57 20.83 9.16
N ALA A 76 22.64 21.63 9.06
CA ALA A 76 23.42 22.25 10.13
C ALA A 76 22.65 23.10 11.15
#